data_AF-A0A7C6YUI6-F1
#
_entry.id   AF-A0A7C6YUI6-F1
#
_cell.length_a   1.000
_cell.length_b   1.000
_cell.length_c   1.000
_cell.angle_alpha   90.00
_cell.angle_beta   90.00
_cell.angle_gamma   90.00
#
_symmetry.space_group_name_H-M   'P 1'
#
loop_
_entity.id
_entity.type
_entity.pdbx_description
1 polymer ?
#
loop_
_entity_poly.entity_id
_entity_poly.type
_entity_poly.pdbx_seq_one_letter_code
_entity_poly.pdbx_strand_id
1 'polypeptide(L)' 'MGRADAVVILAPSAVLADAVATAACNLVQESADLAKVVTWAVTIPGVRGAVAILDDKMAVQGDVELIPLA' A
#
# COMPACT_ATOMS: atom_id res chain seq x y z
N MET A 1 -5.29 -4.80 15.52
CA MET A 1 -5.68 -4.05 14.30
C MET A 1 -4.43 -3.42 13.71
N GLY A 2 -4.44 -3.08 12.42
CA GLY A 2 -3.34 -2.38 11.76
C GLY A 2 -3.07 -1.00 12.33
N ARG A 3 -1.89 -0.45 12.03
CA ARG A 3 -1.47 0.90 12.43
C ARG A 3 -1.26 1.87 11.28
N ALA A 4 -1.28 1.43 10.03
CA ALA A 4 -1.12 2.33 8.88
C ALA A 4 -2.18 3.45 8.90
N ASP A 5 -1.75 4.67 8.58
CA ASP A 5 -2.66 5.81 8.40
C ASP A 5 -3.43 5.66 7.07
N ALA A 6 -2.72 5.19 6.04
CA ALA A 6 -3.30 4.92 4.73
C ALA A 6 -2.53 3.81 4.00
N VAL A 7 -3.28 2.99 3.25
CA VAL A 7 -2.73 2.15 2.18
C VAL A 7 -3.57 2.36 0.93
N VAL A 8 -2.90 2.61 -0.20
CA VAL A 8 -3.53 2.79 -1.52
C VAL A 8 -3.06 1.66 -2.43
N ILE A 9 -4.02 0.98 -3.07
CA ILE A 9 -3.76 -0.12 -4.01
C ILE A 9 -4.23 0.29 -5.41
N LEU A 10 -3.35 0.19 -6.39
CA LEU A 10 -3.67 0.36 -7.79
C LEU A 10 -3.98 -1.01 -8.39
N ALA A 11 -5.22 -1.20 -8.83
CA ALA A 11 -5.64 -2.40 -9.57
C ALA A 11 -6.78 -2.05 -10.54
N PRO A 12 -6.95 -2.79 -11.65
CA PRO A 12 -8.10 -2.62 -12.54
C PRO A 12 -9.44 -2.95 -11.86
N SER A 13 -9.43 -3.78 -10.81
CA SER A 13 -10.62 -4.18 -10.04
C SER A 13 -10.67 -3.43 -8.71
N ALA A 14 -11.74 -2.66 -8.50
CA ALA A 14 -11.96 -1.94 -7.24
C ALA A 14 -12.14 -2.90 -6.05
N VAL A 15 -12.82 -4.03 -6.24
CA VAL A 15 -13.04 -5.04 -5.18
C VAL A 15 -11.72 -5.68 -4.75
N LEU A 16 -10.83 -5.96 -5.71
CA LEU A 16 -9.49 -6.46 -5.39
C LEU A 16 -8.68 -5.39 -4.64
N ALA A 17 -8.68 -4.16 -5.14
CA ALA A 17 -7.95 -3.06 -4.52
C ALA A 17 -8.38 -2.86 -3.05
N ASP A 18 -9.69 -2.84 -2.78
CA ASP A 18 -10.26 -2.66 -1.44
C ASP A 18 -9.89 -3.79 -0.47
N ALA A 19 -10.01 -5.05 -0.92
CA ALA A 19 -9.65 -6.21 -0.11
C ALA A 19 -8.14 -6.23 0.22
N VAL A 20 -7.29 -5.93 -0.77
CA VAL A 20 -5.84 -5.87 -0.58
C VAL A 20 -5.45 -4.70 0.31
N ALA A 21 -6.07 -3.52 0.14
CA ALA A 21 -5.80 -2.35 0.97
C ALA A 21 -6.15 -2.64 2.44
N THR A 22 -7.30 -3.26 2.69
CA THR A 22 -7.74 -3.66 4.03
C THR A 22 -6.76 -4.65 4.67
N ALA A 23 -6.31 -5.65 3.91
CA ALA A 23 -5.33 -6.62 4.39
C ALA A 23 -3.96 -5.98 4.65
N ALA A 24 -3.47 -5.15 3.73
CA ALA A 24 -2.20 -4.43 3.82
C ALA A 24 -2.17 -3.48 5.02
N CYS A 25 -3.23 -2.69 5.26
CA CYS A 25 -3.36 -1.84 6.43
C CYS A 25 -3.18 -2.63 7.73
N ASN A 26 -3.79 -3.82 7.81
CA ASN A 26 -3.68 -4.68 8.99
C ASN A 26 -2.28 -5.27 9.20
N LEU A 27 -1.51 -5.45 8.13
CA LEU A 27 -0.14 -5.98 8.20
C LEU A 27 0.87 -4.95 8.73
N VAL A 28 0.61 -3.65 8.60
CA VAL A 28 1.48 -2.61 9.16
C VAL A 28 1.28 -2.53 10.66
N GLN A 29 2.33 -2.81 11.43
CA GLN A 29 2.37 -2.65 12.88
C GLN A 29 3.37 -1.57 13.31
N GLU A 30 4.42 -1.35 12.53
CA GLU A 30 5.41 -0.30 12.72
C GLU A 30 5.97 0.20 11.38
N SER A 31 6.71 1.31 11.41
CA SER A 31 7.23 1.92 10.17
C SER A 31 8.21 1.03 9.40
N ALA A 32 8.85 0.05 10.07
CA ALA A 32 9.71 -0.93 9.41
C ALA A 32 8.93 -1.91 8.50
N ASP A 33 7.62 -2.06 8.71
CA ASP A 33 6.78 -2.95 7.91
C ASP A 33 6.42 -2.38 6.53
N LEU A 34 6.50 -1.05 6.35
CA LEU A 34 5.97 -0.36 5.16
C LEU A 34 6.51 -0.96 3.85
N ALA A 35 7.83 -1.15 3.75
CA ALA A 35 8.47 -1.71 2.57
C ALA A 35 8.03 -3.15 2.29
N LYS A 36 7.97 -3.98 3.34
CA LYS A 36 7.52 -5.38 3.25
C LYS A 36 6.06 -5.46 2.80
N VAL A 37 5.19 -4.57 3.30
CA VAL A 37 3.76 -4.55 2.97
C VAL A 37 3.52 -4.16 1.52
N VAL A 38 4.17 -3.11 1.00
CA VAL A 38 4.01 -2.76 -0.43
C VAL A 38 4.62 -3.82 -1.35
N THR A 39 5.73 -4.46 -0.95
CA THR A 39 6.32 -5.58 -1.68
C THR A 39 5.34 -6.75 -1.75
N TRP A 40 4.73 -7.11 -0.61
CA TRP A 40 3.73 -8.16 -0.54
C TRP A 40 2.51 -7.82 -1.42
N ALA A 41 1.99 -6.60 -1.34
CA ALA A 41 0.79 -6.20 -2.06
C ALA A 41 0.96 -6.33 -3.58
N VAL A 42 2.11 -5.94 -4.14
CA VAL A 42 2.37 -6.07 -5.58
C VAL A 42 2.60 -7.53 -6.04
N THR A 43 2.79 -8.48 -5.12
CA THR A 43 2.83 -9.91 -5.48
C THR A 43 1.44 -10.49 -5.76
N ILE A 44 0.37 -9.78 -5.39
CA ILE A 44 -1.00 -10.25 -5.58
C ILE A 44 -1.41 -10.06 -7.04
N PRO A 45 -1.84 -11.11 -7.74
CA PRO A 45 -2.26 -11.00 -9.14
C PRO A 45 -3.34 -9.94 -9.35
N GLY A 46 -3.09 -9.02 -10.28
CA GLY A 46 -4.00 -7.90 -10.59
C GLY A 46 -3.70 -6.61 -9.85
N VAL A 47 -2.85 -6.62 -8.82
CA VAL A 47 -2.28 -5.41 -8.23
C VAL A 47 -1.15 -4.90 -9.12
N ARG A 48 -1.21 -3.62 -9.47
CA ARG A 48 -0.21 -2.92 -10.29
C ARG A 48 0.75 -2.09 -9.45
N GLY A 49 0.29 -1.57 -8.33
CA GLY A 49 1.09 -0.73 -7.45
C GLY A 49 0.48 -0.58 -6.08
N ALA A 50 1.30 -0.18 -5.12
CA ALA A 50 0.91 0.02 -3.74
C ALA A 50 1.66 1.20 -3.11
N VAL A 51 0.98 1.93 -2.25
CA VAL A 51 1.53 2.97 -1.38
C VAL A 51 1.08 2.70 0.04
N ALA A 52 1.98 2.76 1.01
CA ALA A 52 1.66 2.65 2.44
C ALA A 52 2.28 3.82 3.20
N ILE A 53 1.52 4.41 4.13
CA ILE A 53 1.89 5.59 4.91
C ILE A 53 1.70 5.28 6.40
N LEU A 54 2.71 5.65 7.19
CA LEU A 54 2.64 5.70 8.64
C LEU A 54 3.49 6.87 9.15
N ASP A 55 2.85 7.79 9.87
CA ASP A 55 3.45 9.03 10.37
C ASP A 55 4.09 9.85 9.22
N ASP A 56 5.39 10.13 9.30
CA ASP A 56 6.18 10.89 8.33
C ASP A 56 6.84 10.01 7.25
N LYS A 57 6.53 8.70 7.25
CA LYS A 57 7.17 7.72 6.36
C LYS A 57 6.18 7.15 5.36
N MET A 58 6.68 6.89 4.16
CA MET A 58 5.94 6.14 3.15
C MET A 58 6.81 5.11 2.45
N ALA A 59 6.18 4.06 1.94
CA ALA A 59 6.76 3.14 0.98
C ALA A 59 5.87 3.07 -0.26
N VAL A 60 6.50 2.88 -1.42
CA VAL A 60 5.83 2.85 -2.73
C VAL A 60 6.46 1.76 -3.57
N GLN A 61 5.64 0.98 -4.28
CA GLN A 61 6.13 -0.02 -5.22
C GLN A 61 5.16 -0.27 -6.37
N GLY A 62 5.70 -0.63 -7.54
CA GLY A 62 4.94 -0.93 -8.75
C GLY A 62 4.71 0.31 -9.62
N ASP A 63 3.63 0.30 -10.39
CA ASP A 63 3.27 1.33 -11.38
C ASP A 63 2.68 2.58 -10.71
N VAL A 64 3.43 3.20 -9.80
CA VAL A 64 3.01 4.42 -9.07
C VAL A 64 3.92 5.59 -9.45
N GLU A 65 3.31 6.69 -9.88
CA GLU A 65 3.98 7.97 -10.08
C GLU A 65 3.50 8.97 -9.03
N LEU A 66 4.42 9.49 -8.22
CA LEU A 66 4.13 10.54 -7.24
C LEU A 66 4.45 11.90 -7.83
N ILE A 67 3.47 12.80 -7.79
CA ILE A 67 3.62 14.18 -8.22
C ILE A 67 3.62 15.11 -6.99
N PRO A 68 4.57 16.07 -6.88
CA PRO A 68 4.58 17.03 -5.80
C PRO A 68 3.36 17.97 -5.91
N LEU A 69 2.80 18.34 -4.77
CA LEU A 69 1.79 19.40 -4.69
C LEU A 69 2.51 20.76 -4.68
N ALA A 70 2.05 21.68 -5.53
CA ALA A 70 2.54 23.05 -5.63
C ALA A 70 1.94 23.96 -4.54
#